data_AF-A0A173Z9V2-F1
#
_entry.id   AF-A0A173Z9V2-F1
#
_cell.length_a   1.000
_cell.length_b   1.000
_cell.length_c   1.000
_cell.angle_alpha   90.00
_cell.angle_beta   90.00
_cell.angle_gamma   90.00
#
_symmetry.space_group_name_H-M   'P 1'
#
loop_
_entity.id
_entity.type
_entity.pdbx_description
1 polymer ?
#
loop_
_entity_poly.entity_id
_entity_poly.type
_entity_poly.pdbx_seq_one_letter_code
_entity_poly.pdbx_strand_id
1 'polypeptide(L)'
;MSFTDKLDALMAEKGINKSVLSKESGIPYTTIAGFYTKGTDNVKLSTLKKLSSYLGCTIDYLADDEHDEPTTLAAHFDGEEYTESELDEIRQFAEFVKNKRAK
;
A
#
# COMPACT_ATOMS: atom_id res chain seq x y z
N MET A 1 3.23 6.66 -9.37
CA MET A 1 3.91 7.43 -8.29
C MET A 1 5.36 6.99 -8.24
N SER A 2 6.34 7.88 -8.05
CA SER A 2 7.73 7.45 -7.92
C SER A 2 7.99 6.74 -6.58
N PHE A 3 9.04 5.92 -6.50
CA PHE A 3 9.48 5.29 -5.25
C PHE A 3 9.59 6.28 -4.07
N THR A 4 10.13 7.47 -4.30
CA THR A 4 10.30 8.48 -3.25
C THR A 4 8.98 9.09 -2.81
N ASP A 5 8.02 9.25 -3.71
CA ASP A 5 6.67 9.74 -3.37
C ASP A 5 5.95 8.75 -2.46
N LYS A 6 6.05 7.44 -2.77
CA LYS A 6 5.48 6.38 -1.93
C LYS A 6 6.13 6.34 -0.57
N LEU A 7 7.45 6.52 -0.52
CA LEU A 7 8.18 6.57 0.74
C LEU A 7 7.74 7.76 1.60
N ASP A 8 7.55 8.92 0.99
CA ASP A 8 7.06 10.12 1.69
C ASP A 8 5.62 9.94 2.19
N ALA A 9 4.73 9.33 1.38
CA ALA A 9 3.36 9.02 1.79
C ALA A 9 3.31 8.07 3.00
N LEU A 10 4.08 6.96 2.96
CA LEU A 10 4.14 6.00 4.05
C LEU A 10 4.78 6.59 5.32
N MET A 11 5.77 7.48 5.17
CA MET A 11 6.33 8.21 6.31
C MET A 11 5.34 9.20 6.92
N ALA A 12 4.55 9.89 6.09
CA ALA A 12 3.50 10.81 6.54
C ALA A 12 2.37 10.06 7.28
N GLU A 13 1.94 8.92 6.77
CA GLU A 13 0.93 8.06 7.40
C GLU A 13 1.37 7.60 8.80
N LYS A 14 2.66 7.27 8.97
CA LYS A 14 3.25 6.90 10.27
C LYS A 14 3.66 8.10 11.12
N GLY A 15 3.60 9.33 10.61
CA GLY A 15 4.03 10.54 11.31
C GLY A 15 5.54 10.58 11.62
N ILE A 16 6.35 9.93 10.79
CA ILE A 16 7.81 9.82 10.98
C ILE A 16 8.57 10.63 9.92
N ASN A 17 9.86 10.83 10.16
CA ASN A 17 10.77 11.48 9.21
C ASN A 17 11.90 10.53 8.77
N LYS A 18 12.70 10.95 7.78
CA LYS A 18 13.81 10.17 7.22
C LYS A 18 14.86 9.73 8.27
N SER A 19 15.05 10.52 9.33
CA SER A 19 15.98 10.19 10.42
C SER A 19 15.43 9.07 11.29
N VAL A 20 14.14 9.11 11.63
CA VAL A 20 13.45 8.04 12.35
C VAL A 20 13.40 6.78 11.48
N LEU A 21 13.01 6.90 10.21
CA LEU A 21 13.01 5.79 9.26
C LEU A 21 14.38 5.11 9.20
N SER A 22 15.47 5.87 9.12
CA SER A 22 16.83 5.33 9.11
C SER A 22 17.15 4.52 10.37
N LYS A 23 16.83 5.07 11.55
CA LYS A 23 17.11 4.40 12.83
C LYS A 23 16.30 3.11 12.98
N GLU A 24 15.01 3.18 12.70
CA GLU A 24 14.08 2.08 12.95
C GLU A 24 14.18 0.97 11.89
N SER A 25 14.40 1.32 10.61
CA SER A 25 14.61 0.32 9.55
C SER A 25 16.02 -0.29 9.56
N GLY A 26 16.95 0.26 10.35
CA GLY A 26 18.35 -0.16 10.35
C GLY A 26 19.02 0.06 8.99
N ILE A 27 18.62 1.12 8.29
CA ILE A 27 19.19 1.57 7.00
C ILE A 27 19.95 2.87 7.26
N PRO A 28 21.21 3.00 6.82
CA PRO A 28 21.96 4.24 7.00
C PRO A 28 21.22 5.45 6.41
N TYR A 29 21.25 6.57 7.12
CA TYR A 29 20.58 7.81 6.68
C TYR A 29 21.07 8.26 5.30
N THR A 30 22.36 8.06 5.02
CA THR A 30 22.96 8.36 3.72
C THR A 30 22.36 7.54 2.58
N THR A 31 21.91 6.32 2.85
CA THR A 31 21.20 5.49 1.87
C THR A 31 19.80 6.02 1.62
N ILE A 32 19.05 6.36 2.68
CA ILE A 32 17.71 6.97 2.56
C ILE A 32 17.79 8.30 1.79
N ALA A 33 18.71 9.18 2.17
CA ALA A 33 18.95 10.44 1.46
C ALA A 33 19.45 10.22 0.02
N GLY A 34 20.18 9.12 -0.22
CA GLY A 34 20.63 8.68 -1.53
C GLY A 34 19.47 8.47 -2.52
N PHE A 35 18.33 7.95 -2.06
CA PHE A 35 17.16 7.71 -2.92
C PHE A 35 16.63 9.00 -3.55
N TYR A 36 16.67 10.12 -2.82
CA TYR A 36 16.17 11.42 -3.29
C TYR A 36 17.16 12.19 -4.15
N THR A 37 18.44 11.79 -4.15
CA THR A 37 19.51 12.55 -4.82
C THR A 37 20.10 11.81 -6.02
N LYS A 38 20.25 10.48 -5.90
CA LYS A 38 20.89 9.61 -6.89
C LYS A 38 19.90 8.71 -7.62
N GLY A 39 18.63 8.73 -7.24
CA GLY A 39 17.62 7.82 -7.77
C GLY A 39 17.64 6.45 -7.11
N THR A 40 16.77 5.57 -7.60
CA THR A 40 16.42 4.28 -6.98
C THR A 40 16.77 3.06 -7.83
N ASP A 41 17.50 3.26 -8.93
CA ASP A 41 17.81 2.21 -9.91
C ASP A 41 18.63 1.04 -9.35
N ASN A 42 19.40 1.28 -8.28
CA ASN A 42 20.32 0.30 -7.69
C ASN A 42 19.97 -0.07 -6.24
N VAL A 43 18.70 0.09 -5.83
CA VAL A 43 18.30 -0.28 -4.47
C VAL A 43 18.40 -1.80 -4.30
N LYS A 44 19.15 -2.24 -3.28
CA LYS A 44 19.28 -3.66 -2.96
C LYS A 44 17.96 -4.21 -2.42
N LEU A 45 17.63 -5.44 -2.80
CA LEU A 45 16.45 -6.16 -2.27
C LEU A 45 16.45 -6.25 -0.74
N SER A 46 17.62 -6.39 -0.11
CA SER A 46 17.75 -6.37 1.36
C SER A 46 17.27 -5.07 1.99
N THR A 47 17.47 -3.95 1.29
CA THR A 47 17.04 -2.62 1.74
C THR A 47 15.55 -2.45 1.54
N LEU A 48 15.01 -2.89 0.40
CA LEU A 48 13.57 -2.92 0.15
C LEU A 48 12.83 -3.77 1.19
N LYS A 49 13.35 -4.96 1.52
CA LYS A 49 12.79 -5.81 2.59
C LYS A 49 12.70 -5.10 3.93
N LYS A 50 13.76 -4.40 4.33
CA LYS A 50 13.78 -3.64 5.59
C LYS A 50 12.76 -2.50 5.59
N LEU A 51 12.66 -1.77 4.47
CA LEU A 51 11.67 -0.71 4.31
C LEU A 51 10.25 -1.27 4.34
N SER A 52 9.97 -2.30 3.54
CA SER A 52 8.64 -2.90 3.42
C SER A 52 8.18 -3.48 4.77
N SER A 53 9.06 -4.19 5.48
CA SER A 53 8.77 -4.70 6.83
C SER A 53 8.47 -3.61 7.85
N TYR A 54 9.19 -2.48 7.80
CA TYR A 54 8.97 -1.38 8.74
C TYR A 54 7.74 -0.54 8.39
N LEU A 55 7.53 -0.28 7.10
CA LEU A 55 6.43 0.54 6.60
C LEU A 55 5.12 -0.26 6.52
N GLY A 56 5.16 -1.59 6.57
CA GLY A 56 3.98 -2.44 6.53
C GLY A 56 3.38 -2.61 5.14
N CYS A 57 4.20 -2.50 4.10
CA CYS A 57 3.79 -2.65 2.70
C CYS A 57 4.50 -3.82 2.02
N THR A 58 4.09 -4.16 0.81
CA THR A 58 4.79 -5.15 -0.01
C THR A 58 6.00 -4.53 -0.70
N ILE A 59 6.97 -5.38 -1.07
CA ILE A 59 8.13 -4.94 -1.85
C ILE A 59 7.70 -4.46 -3.22
N ASP A 60 6.72 -5.15 -3.83
CA ASP A 60 6.17 -4.78 -5.13
C ASP A 60 5.52 -3.40 -5.08
N TYR A 61 4.80 -3.07 -4.01
CA TYR A 61 4.26 -1.70 -3.81
C TYR A 61 5.36 -0.64 -3.89
N LEU A 62 6.50 -0.88 -3.26
CA LEU A 62 7.62 0.05 -3.30
C LEU A 62 8.28 0.11 -4.68
N ALA A 63 8.51 -1.05 -5.31
CA ALA A 63 9.31 -1.18 -6.53
C ALA A 63 8.54 -0.88 -7.83
N ASP A 64 7.22 -1.10 -7.84
CA ASP A 64 6.41 -1.05 -9.06
C ASP A 64 5.74 0.31 -9.22
N ASP A 65 6.22 1.13 -10.15
CA ASP A 65 5.66 2.46 -10.43
C ASP A 65 4.20 2.40 -10.94
N GLU A 66 3.74 1.23 -11.40
CA GLU A 66 2.38 0.93 -11.85
C GLU A 66 1.53 0.34 -10.72
N HIS A 67 1.18 1.14 -9.71
CA HIS A 67 0.01 0.78 -8.89
C HIS A 67 -1.25 1.40 -9.50
N ASP A 68 -1.98 0.57 -10.24
CA ASP A 68 -3.44 0.62 -10.33
C ASP A 68 -3.96 0.53 -8.89
N GLU A 69 -4.59 1.58 -8.39
CA GLU A 69 -5.37 1.48 -7.16
C GLU A 69 -6.30 0.27 -7.32
N PRO A 70 -6.42 -0.64 -6.34
CA PRO A 70 -7.32 -1.77 -6.46
C PRO A 70 -8.73 -1.24 -6.72
N THR A 71 -9.17 -1.33 -7.98
CA THR A 71 -10.53 -0.95 -8.40
C THR A 71 -11.59 -1.86 -7.79
N THR A 72 -11.14 -2.99 -7.22
CA THR A 72 -11.97 -3.97 -6.53
C THR A 72 -12.10 -3.58 -5.06
N LEU A 73 -13.29 -3.14 -4.66
CA LEU A 73 -13.67 -3.03 -3.25
C LEU A 73 -13.90 -4.44 -2.69
N ALA A 74 -12.91 -5.00 -2.01
CA ALA A 74 -13.00 -6.30 -1.36
C ALA A 74 -13.56 -6.14 0.06
N ALA A 75 -14.68 -6.80 0.36
CA ALA A 75 -15.17 -6.99 1.72
C ALA A 75 -14.74 -8.38 2.19
N HIS A 76 -13.75 -8.44 3.10
CA HIS A 76 -13.32 -9.71 3.70
C HIS A 76 -14.29 -10.07 4.83
N PHE A 77 -15.35 -10.81 4.48
CA PHE A 77 -16.30 -11.30 5.47
C PHE A 77 -15.63 -12.44 6.25
N ASP A 78 -15.05 -12.13 7.41
CA ASP A 78 -14.48 -13.13 8.33
C ASP A 78 -15.59 -13.92 9.05
N GLY A 79 -16.55 -14.46 8.30
CA GLY A 79 -17.59 -15.42 8.73
C GLY A 79 -18.58 -14.98 9.82
N GLU A 80 -18.27 -13.94 10.60
CA GLU A 80 -19.02 -13.50 11.78
C GLU A 80 -19.69 -12.13 11.59
N GLU A 81 -19.39 -11.40 10.50
CA GLU A 81 -19.93 -10.05 10.29
C GLU A 81 -21.33 -10.03 9.69
N TYR A 82 -21.69 -11.04 8.88
CA TYR A 82 -22.98 -11.13 8.23
C TYR A 82 -23.42 -12.60 8.16
N THR A 83 -24.70 -12.82 8.41
CA THR A 83 -25.36 -14.09 8.16
C THR A 83 -25.50 -14.36 6.65
N GLU A 84 -25.76 -15.62 6.28
CA GLU A 84 -26.01 -15.99 4.87
C GLU A 84 -27.16 -15.18 4.25
N SER A 85 -28.18 -14.82 5.04
CA SER A 85 -29.31 -14.02 4.59
C SER A 85 -28.90 -12.57 4.27
N GLU A 86 -28.09 -11.96 5.13
CA GLU A 86 -27.62 -10.59 4.93
C GLU A 86 -26.67 -10.48 3.73
N LEU A 87 -25.86 -11.52 3.50
CA LEU A 87 -25.03 -11.63 2.29
C LEU A 87 -25.87 -11.73 1.01
N ASP A 88 -27.00 -12.43 1.04
CA ASP A 88 -27.92 -12.51 -0.10
C ASP A 88 -28.55 -11.15 -0.41
N GLU A 89 -28.98 -10.40 0.61
CA GLU A 89 -29.49 -9.04 0.47
C GLU A 89 -28.46 -8.08 -0.14
N ILE A 90 -27.20 -8.15 0.31
CA ILE A 90 -26.10 -7.34 -0.25
C ILE A 90 -25.89 -7.67 -1.74
N ARG A 91 -25.96 -8.95 -2.13
CA ARG A 91 -25.83 -9.37 -3.53
C ARG A 91 -26.98 -8.84 -4.39
N GLN A 92 -28.22 -8.96 -3.92
CA GLN A 92 -29.40 -8.43 -4.62
C GLN A 92 -29.30 -6.91 -4.81
N PHE A 93 -28.84 -6.19 -3.78
CA PHE A 93 -28.64 -4.74 -3.89
C PHE A 93 -27.56 -4.37 -4.91
N ALA A 94 -26.45 -5.11 -4.94
CA ALA A 94 -25.39 -4.91 -5.92
C ALA A 94 -25.89 -5.12 -7.37
N GLU A 95 -26.72 -6.14 -7.62
CA GLU A 95 -27.37 -6.35 -8.92
C GLU A 95 -28.33 -5.23 -9.28
N PHE A 96 -29.15 -4.77 -8.33
CA PHE A 96 -30.06 -3.64 -8.53
C PHE A 96 -29.32 -2.38 -8.97
N VAL A 97 -28.21 -2.04 -8.29
CA VAL A 97 -27.38 -0.88 -8.63
C VAL A 97 -26.78 -1.02 -10.04
N LYS A 98 -26.30 -2.22 -10.43
CA LYS A 98 -25.80 -2.49 -11.79
C LYS A 98 -26.89 -2.27 -12.84
N ASN A 99 -28.09 -2.80 -12.61
CA ASN A 99 -29.22 -2.64 -13.54
C ASN A 99 -29.68 -1.17 -13.67
N LYS A 100 -29.53 -0.36 -12.62
CA LYS A 100 -29.85 1.08 -12.66
C LYS A 100 -28.89 1.88 -13.56
N ARG A 101 -27.62 1.47 -13.69
CA ARG A 101 -26.64 2.11 -14.60
C ARG A 101 -26.88 1.81 -16.08
N ALA A 102 -27.59 0.72 -16.40
CA ALA A 102 -27.86 0.29 -17.77
C ALA A 102 -29.10 0.96 -18.40
N LYS A 103 -29.72 1.93 -17.69
CA LYS A 103 -30.87 2.72 -18.12
C LYS A 103 -30.48 4.19 -18.22
#